data_AF-A0A961ISC2-F1
#
_entry.id   AF-A0A961ISC2-F1
#
_cell.length_a   1.000
_cell.length_b   1.000
_cell.length_c   1.000
_cell.angle_alpha   90.00
_cell.angle_beta   90.00
_cell.angle_gamma   90.00
#
_symmetry.space_group_name_H-M   'P 1'
#
loop_
_entity.id
_entity.type
_entity.pdbx_description
1 polymer ?
#
loop_
_entity_poly.entity_id
_entity_poly.type
_entity_poly.pdbx_seq_one_letter_code
_entity_poly.pdbx_strand_id
1 'polypeptide(L)'
;MKRLFARIAAVVYILWGVAHVAGGGLMLAAALQGADPFLQAQTGIPGLQLESASSVGTASTAAARVFAFHSFNLIWLGVFTIVIAAAMNWNNSSIGFWLNMVLVGCTDLGLALFLVIPGLMAVEDAWIGPVLFVIALAFSALARFQVRAPDRVTEAVSG
;
A
#
# COMPACT_ATOMS: atom_id res chain seq x y z
N MET A 1 0.61 26.18 4.97
CA MET A 1 -0.25 24.98 5.13
C MET A 1 -0.03 23.92 4.03
N LYS A 2 -0.16 24.24 2.72
CA LYS A 2 0.06 23.26 1.61
C LYS A 2 1.34 22.42 1.73
N ARG A 3 2.49 23.06 2.02
CA ARG A 3 3.79 22.37 2.19
C ARG A 3 3.81 21.42 3.38
N LEU A 4 3.10 21.71 4.46
CA LEU A 4 3.01 20.82 5.63
C LEU A 4 2.22 19.56 5.27
N PHE A 5 1.04 19.71 4.66
CA PHE A 5 0.23 18.57 4.22
C PHE A 5 0.96 17.69 3.20
N ALA A 6 1.71 18.28 2.27
CA ALA A 6 2.53 17.54 1.32
C ALA A 6 3.61 16.69 2.02
N ARG A 7 4.28 17.24 3.04
CA ARG A 7 5.29 16.51 3.82
C ARG A 7 4.69 15.41 4.68
N ILE A 8 3.55 15.67 5.33
CA ILE A 8 2.81 14.65 6.08
C ILE A 8 2.45 13.50 5.14
N ALA A 9 1.86 13.80 3.99
CA ALA A 9 1.52 12.78 3.02
C ALA A 9 2.74 12.00 2.52
N ALA A 10 3.86 12.67 2.23
CA ALA A 10 5.09 12.02 1.82
C ALA A 10 5.62 11.05 2.88
N VAL A 11 5.63 11.46 4.15
CA VAL A 11 6.02 10.59 5.28
C VAL A 11 5.09 9.37 5.36
N VAL A 12 3.78 9.56 5.26
CA VAL A 12 2.83 8.44 5.33
C VAL A 12 2.98 7.48 4.14
N TYR A 13 3.22 7.98 2.92
CA TYR A 13 3.56 7.12 1.77
C TYR A 13 4.90 6.38 1.96
N ILE A 14 5.90 7.02 2.57
CA ILE A 14 7.17 6.35 2.90
C ILE A 14 6.90 5.21 3.89
N LEU A 15 6.10 5.45 4.93
CA LEU A 15 5.73 4.40 5.90
C LEU A 15 4.99 3.24 5.23
N TRP A 16 4.05 3.53 4.31
CA TRP A 16 3.39 2.51 3.50
C TRP A 16 4.41 1.68 2.71
N GLY A 17 5.35 2.34 2.04
CA GLY A 17 6.37 1.65 1.24
C GLY A 17 7.32 0.81 2.09
N VAL A 18 7.72 1.30 3.27
CA VAL A 18 8.55 0.55 4.22
C VAL A 18 7.82 -0.70 4.72
N ALA A 19 6.54 -0.58 5.08
CA ALA A 19 5.74 -1.72 5.51
C ALA A 19 5.65 -2.80 4.42
N HIS A 20 5.50 -2.42 3.15
CA HIS A 20 5.41 -3.36 2.03
C HIS A 20 6.77 -3.96 1.61
N VAL A 21 7.86 -3.21 1.73
CA VAL A 21 9.21 -3.76 1.55
C VAL A 21 9.49 -4.81 2.64
N ALA A 22 9.17 -4.51 3.90
CA ALA A 22 9.38 -5.43 5.01
C ALA A 22 8.46 -6.66 4.91
N GLY A 23 7.15 -6.45 4.76
CA GLY A 23 6.16 -7.52 4.63
C GLY A 23 6.41 -8.40 3.41
N GLY A 24 6.62 -7.79 2.23
CA GLY A 24 6.97 -8.52 1.02
C GLY A 24 8.29 -9.27 1.15
N GLY A 25 9.28 -8.70 1.84
CA GLY A 25 10.55 -9.37 2.16
C GLY A 25 10.37 -10.63 3.02
N LEU A 26 9.58 -10.52 4.09
CA LEU A 26 9.25 -11.65 4.97
C LEU A 26 8.47 -12.73 4.23
N MET A 27 7.45 -12.35 3.46
CA MET A 27 6.65 -13.27 2.65
C MET A 27 7.49 -13.96 1.57
N LEU A 28 8.38 -13.23 0.90
CA LEU A 28 9.28 -13.79 -0.11
C LEU A 28 10.26 -14.78 0.53
N ALA A 29 10.87 -14.42 1.67
CA ALA A 29 11.77 -15.31 2.40
C ALA A 29 11.07 -16.60 2.84
N ALA A 30 9.80 -16.52 3.26
CA ALA A 30 8.99 -17.67 3.61
C ALA A 30 8.62 -18.52 2.39
N ALA A 31 8.21 -17.89 1.27
CA ALA A 31 7.88 -18.59 0.03
C ALA A 31 9.06 -19.34 -0.58
N LEU A 32 10.29 -18.87 -0.35
CA LEU A 32 11.51 -19.57 -0.77
C LEU A 32 11.78 -20.83 0.06
N GLN A 33 11.18 -20.97 1.26
CA GLN A 33 11.32 -22.14 2.13
C GLN A 33 10.23 -23.20 1.90
N GLY A 34 9.08 -22.82 1.34
CA GLY A 34 7.99 -23.74 1.00
C GLY A 34 6.61 -23.09 1.11
N ALA A 35 5.56 -23.87 0.82
CA ALA A 35 4.18 -23.38 0.86
C ALA A 35 3.67 -23.15 2.30
N ASP A 36 4.01 -24.04 3.25
CA ASP A 36 3.55 -23.91 4.64
C ASP A 36 4.16 -22.71 5.36
N PRO A 37 5.50 -22.46 5.31
CA PRO A 37 6.08 -21.25 5.91
C PRO A 37 5.48 -19.97 5.33
N PHE A 38 5.17 -19.98 4.04
CA PHE A 38 4.51 -18.85 3.37
C PHE A 38 3.10 -18.58 3.91
N LEU A 39 2.25 -19.60 4.01
CA LEU A 39 0.90 -19.44 4.55
C LEU A 39 0.92 -18.91 5.97
N GLN A 40 1.88 -19.37 6.78
CA GLN A 40 2.08 -18.87 8.14
C GLN A 40 2.51 -17.39 8.12
N ALA A 41 3.42 -16.99 7.23
CA ALA A 41 3.83 -15.59 7.07
C ALA A 41 2.70 -14.69 6.54
N GLN A 42 1.79 -15.23 5.73
CA GLN A 42 0.66 -14.48 5.17
C GLN A 42 -0.50 -14.32 6.15
N THR A 43 -0.77 -15.34 6.97
CA THR A 43 -1.95 -15.38 7.85
C THR A 43 -1.63 -15.10 9.31
N GLY A 44 -0.35 -15.13 9.70
CA GLY A 44 0.06 -15.00 11.10
C GLY A 44 -0.28 -16.21 11.98
N ILE A 45 -0.85 -17.29 11.43
CA ILE A 45 -1.25 -18.50 12.17
C ILE A 45 -0.08 -19.48 12.22
N PRO A 46 0.50 -19.78 13.40
CA PRO A 46 1.58 -20.75 13.51
C PRO A 46 1.12 -22.18 13.19
N GLY A 47 1.95 -22.94 12.47
CA GLY A 47 1.71 -24.37 12.23
C GLY A 47 0.63 -24.70 11.20
N LEU A 48 0.13 -23.70 10.45
CA LEU A 48 -0.75 -23.94 9.32
C LEU A 48 -0.04 -24.79 8.24
N GLN A 49 -0.68 -25.86 7.80
CA GLN A 49 -0.15 -26.84 6.82
C GLN A 49 -1.14 -27.03 5.67
N LEU A 50 -0.64 -27.06 4.44
CA LEU A 50 -1.42 -27.49 3.27
C LEU A 50 -1.48 -29.02 3.23
N GLU A 51 -2.67 -29.60 3.41
CA GLU A 51 -2.87 -31.04 3.23
C GLU A 51 -2.49 -31.45 1.79
N SER A 52 -1.44 -32.24 1.68
CA SER A 52 -0.86 -32.69 0.42
C SER A 52 -1.60 -33.92 -0.09
N ALA A 53 -2.81 -33.74 -0.63
CA ALA A 53 -3.38 -34.77 -1.49
C ALA A 53 -2.49 -34.92 -2.74
N SER A 54 -2.17 -36.14 -3.15
CA SER A 54 -1.10 -36.47 -4.11
C SER A 54 -1.28 -35.92 -5.54
N SER A 55 -2.42 -35.32 -5.88
CA SER A 55 -2.68 -34.53 -7.11
C SER A 55 -2.50 -33.02 -6.93
N VAL A 56 -2.29 -32.56 -5.69
CA VAL A 56 -2.18 -31.16 -5.25
C VAL A 56 -0.71 -30.71 -5.19
N GLY A 57 0.27 -31.61 -5.23
CA GLY A 57 1.70 -31.27 -5.04
C GLY A 57 2.29 -30.31 -6.09
N THR A 58 1.88 -30.43 -7.36
CA THR A 58 2.29 -29.48 -8.42
C THR A 58 1.52 -28.18 -8.34
N ALA A 59 0.23 -28.23 -8.01
CA ALA A 59 -0.63 -27.06 -7.83
C ALA A 59 -0.21 -26.21 -6.61
N SER A 60 0.14 -26.83 -5.49
CA SER A 60 0.63 -26.16 -4.29
C SER A 60 2.00 -25.51 -4.52
N THR A 61 2.88 -26.18 -5.26
CA THR A 61 4.18 -25.61 -5.66
C THR A 61 3.99 -24.43 -6.62
N ALA A 62 3.10 -24.54 -7.62
CA ALA A 62 2.80 -23.46 -8.54
C ALA A 62 2.19 -22.25 -7.81
N ALA A 63 1.25 -22.48 -6.90
CA ALA A 63 0.69 -21.42 -6.06
C ALA A 63 1.77 -20.72 -5.22
N ALA A 64 2.64 -21.47 -4.54
CA ALA A 64 3.76 -20.90 -3.79
C ALA A 64 4.68 -20.02 -4.65
N ARG A 65 4.92 -20.39 -5.92
CA ARG A 65 5.71 -19.56 -6.85
C ARG A 65 4.98 -18.29 -7.29
N VAL A 66 3.68 -18.34 -7.53
CA VAL A 66 2.86 -17.14 -7.81
C VAL A 66 2.87 -16.19 -6.62
N PHE A 67 2.80 -16.72 -5.40
CA PHE A 67 2.88 -15.92 -4.19
C PHE A 67 4.28 -15.32 -3.94
N ALA A 68 5.35 -16.05 -4.23
CA ALA A 68 6.70 -15.49 -4.23
C ALA A 68 6.82 -14.33 -5.23
N PHE A 69 6.24 -14.48 -6.42
CA PHE A 69 6.18 -13.41 -7.42
C PHE A 69 5.38 -12.20 -6.93
N HIS A 70 4.23 -12.41 -6.28
CA HIS A 70 3.46 -11.33 -5.65
C HIS A 70 4.28 -10.60 -4.57
N SER A 71 4.98 -11.34 -3.73
CA SER A 71 5.82 -10.80 -2.65
C SER A 71 6.98 -9.96 -3.20
N PHE A 72 7.62 -10.44 -4.28
CA PHE A 72 8.60 -9.66 -5.03
C PHE A 72 8.01 -8.37 -5.59
N ASN A 73 6.77 -8.43 -6.12
CA ASN A 73 6.10 -7.24 -6.62
C ASN A 73 5.82 -6.19 -5.55
N LEU A 74 5.37 -6.62 -4.36
CA LEU A 74 5.16 -5.71 -3.23
C LEU A 74 6.44 -4.99 -2.82
N ILE A 75 7.59 -5.67 -2.84
CA ILE A 75 8.87 -5.06 -2.49
C ILE A 75 9.20 -3.90 -3.43
N TRP A 76 9.21 -4.14 -4.75
CA TRP A 76 9.59 -3.07 -5.68
C TRP A 76 8.53 -1.97 -5.74
N LEU A 77 7.24 -2.28 -5.61
CA LEU A 77 6.17 -1.28 -5.49
C LEU A 77 6.37 -0.38 -4.25
N GLY A 78 6.75 -0.98 -3.12
CA GLY A 78 7.11 -0.25 -1.90
C GLY A 78 8.30 0.68 -2.12
N VAL A 79 9.37 0.20 -2.78
CA VAL A 79 10.53 1.02 -3.14
C VAL A 79 10.13 2.20 -4.05
N PHE A 80 9.35 1.95 -5.09
CA PHE A 80 8.87 3.00 -5.99
C PHE A 80 8.03 4.04 -5.23
N THR A 81 7.14 3.60 -4.34
CA THR A 81 6.33 4.50 -3.51
C THR A 81 7.21 5.41 -2.65
N ILE A 82 8.26 4.86 -2.03
CA ILE A 82 9.24 5.64 -1.23
C ILE A 82 9.94 6.67 -2.11
N VAL A 83 10.45 6.26 -3.27
CA VAL A 83 11.19 7.16 -4.18
C VAL A 83 10.30 8.29 -4.66
N ILE A 84 9.09 7.99 -5.13
CA ILE A 84 8.12 8.99 -5.58
C ILE A 84 7.73 9.91 -4.42
N ALA A 85 7.49 9.35 -3.23
CA ALA A 85 7.13 10.14 -2.07
C ALA A 85 8.23 11.14 -1.67
N ALA A 86 9.48 10.68 -1.58
CA ALA A 86 10.64 11.48 -1.18
C ALA A 86 11.01 12.53 -2.24
N ALA A 87 11.04 12.15 -3.52
CA ALA A 87 11.46 13.05 -4.60
C ALA A 87 10.34 14.02 -5.02
N MET A 88 9.08 13.58 -5.01
CA MET A 88 7.96 14.26 -5.67
C MET A 88 6.87 14.71 -4.71
N ASN A 89 6.29 13.81 -3.89
CA ASN A 89 5.21 14.19 -2.97
C ASN A 89 5.69 15.16 -1.90
N TRP A 90 6.94 15.04 -1.43
CA TRP A 90 7.56 15.97 -0.49
C TRP A 90 7.53 17.42 -0.99
N ASN A 91 7.61 17.60 -2.30
CA ASN A 91 7.61 18.88 -2.99
C ASN A 91 6.22 19.25 -3.57
N ASN A 92 5.15 18.53 -3.20
CA ASN A 92 3.78 18.73 -3.67
C ASN A 92 3.62 18.63 -5.21
N SER A 93 4.40 17.76 -5.85
CA SER A 93 4.35 17.55 -7.30
C SER A 93 3.03 16.93 -7.75
N SER A 94 2.45 17.45 -8.84
CA SER A 94 1.22 16.88 -9.43
C SER A 94 1.43 15.47 -9.94
N ILE A 95 2.59 15.21 -10.53
CA ILE A 95 2.90 13.91 -11.11
C ILE A 95 3.08 12.91 -9.97
N GLY A 96 3.79 13.29 -8.90
CA GLY A 96 3.96 12.44 -7.71
C GLY A 96 2.63 12.11 -7.03
N PHE A 97 1.69 13.06 -6.98
CA PHE A 97 0.33 12.82 -6.51
C PHE A 97 -0.36 11.70 -7.30
N TRP A 98 -0.43 11.83 -8.63
CA TRP A 98 -1.13 10.84 -9.47
C TRP A 98 -0.43 9.49 -9.46
N LEU A 99 0.92 9.48 -9.51
CA LEU A 99 1.70 8.24 -9.48
C LEU A 99 1.44 7.45 -8.20
N ASN A 100 1.63 8.05 -7.02
CA ASN A 100 1.40 7.32 -5.76
C ASN A 100 -0.09 7.01 -5.53
N MET A 101 -1.01 7.88 -5.93
CA MET A 101 -2.44 7.59 -5.81
C MET A 101 -2.83 6.34 -6.59
N VAL A 102 -2.41 6.23 -7.86
CA VAL A 102 -2.74 5.08 -8.71
C VAL A 102 -1.97 3.84 -8.27
N LEU A 103 -0.67 3.96 -8.05
CA LEU A 103 0.19 2.81 -7.71
C LEU A 103 -0.22 2.17 -6.37
N VAL A 104 -0.37 2.98 -5.33
CA VAL A 104 -0.77 2.50 -4.01
C VAL A 104 -2.24 2.07 -4.00
N GLY A 105 -3.12 2.90 -4.59
CA GLY A 105 -4.55 2.62 -4.64
C GLY A 105 -4.89 1.32 -5.37
N CYS A 106 -4.23 1.03 -6.51
CA CYS A 106 -4.43 -0.24 -7.22
C CYS A 106 -3.91 -1.44 -6.42
N THR A 107 -2.82 -1.27 -5.67
CA THR A 107 -2.26 -2.33 -4.83
C THR A 107 -3.23 -2.71 -3.71
N ASP A 108 -3.72 -1.71 -2.96
CA ASP A 108 -4.66 -1.92 -1.86
C ASP A 108 -6.06 -2.35 -2.36
N LEU A 109 -6.48 -1.88 -3.55
CA LEU A 109 -7.70 -2.35 -4.18
C LEU A 109 -7.63 -3.83 -4.56
N GLY A 110 -6.48 -4.30 -5.05
CA GLY A 110 -6.25 -5.72 -5.33
C GLY A 110 -6.37 -6.57 -4.06
N LEU A 111 -5.74 -6.14 -2.96
CA LEU A 111 -5.88 -6.78 -1.64
C LEU A 111 -7.35 -6.87 -1.22
N ALA A 112 -8.08 -5.75 -1.31
CA ALA A 112 -9.49 -5.71 -0.92
C ALA A 112 -10.35 -6.66 -1.76
N LEU A 113 -10.26 -6.57 -3.10
CA LEU A 113 -11.11 -7.33 -4.02
C LEU A 113 -10.85 -8.83 -3.99
N PHE A 114 -9.59 -9.25 -3.86
CA PHE A 114 -9.21 -10.65 -4.02
C PHE A 114 -8.99 -11.40 -2.70
N LEU A 115 -8.73 -10.70 -1.59
CA LEU A 115 -8.44 -11.35 -0.31
C LEU A 115 -9.44 -10.98 0.78
N VAL A 116 -9.71 -9.68 0.98
CA VAL A 116 -10.54 -9.24 2.12
C VAL A 116 -12.04 -9.43 1.84
N ILE A 117 -12.55 -8.91 0.72
CA ILE A 117 -13.98 -8.99 0.37
C ILE A 117 -14.45 -10.45 0.23
N PRO A 118 -13.67 -11.36 -0.39
CA PRO A 118 -14.03 -12.77 -0.45
C PRO A 118 -13.92 -13.51 0.90
N GLY A 119 -13.38 -12.87 1.95
CA GLY A 119 -13.21 -13.48 3.26
C GLY A 119 -12.02 -14.45 3.35
N LEU A 120 -11.03 -14.34 2.46
CA LEU A 120 -9.83 -15.19 2.44
C LEU A 120 -8.71 -14.67 3.36
N MET A 121 -8.81 -13.40 3.79
CA MET A 121 -7.90 -12.78 4.75
C MET A 121 -8.72 -11.97 5.75
N ALA A 122 -8.38 -12.07 7.04
CA ALA A 122 -9.04 -11.31 8.07
C ALA A 122 -8.69 -9.81 7.94
N VAL A 123 -9.66 -8.93 8.24
CA VAL A 123 -9.47 -7.47 8.14
C VAL A 123 -8.35 -6.99 9.07
N GLU A 124 -8.20 -7.65 10.21
CA GLU A 124 -7.15 -7.38 11.20
C GLU A 124 -5.72 -7.64 10.70
N ASP A 125 -5.56 -8.48 9.68
CA ASP A 125 -4.27 -8.73 9.03
C ASP A 125 -4.02 -7.80 7.84
N ALA A 126 -5.09 -7.21 7.28
CA ALA A 126 -5.05 -6.48 6.02
C ALA A 126 -5.04 -4.95 6.15
N TRP A 127 -5.34 -4.38 7.32
CA TRP A 127 -5.72 -2.97 7.43
C TRP A 127 -4.58 -1.94 7.29
N ILE A 128 -3.33 -2.31 7.60
CA ILE A 128 -2.21 -1.36 7.72
C ILE A 128 -1.97 -0.59 6.41
N GLY A 129 -1.90 -1.31 5.28
CA GLY A 129 -1.71 -0.70 3.95
C GLY A 129 -2.82 0.28 3.59
N PRO A 130 -4.09 -0.17 3.49
CA PRO A 130 -5.23 0.67 3.14
C PRO A 130 -5.41 1.90 4.03
N VAL A 131 -5.18 1.78 5.35
CA VAL A 131 -5.30 2.93 6.27
C VAL A 131 -4.20 3.96 5.99
N LEU A 132 -2.94 3.52 5.84
CA LEU A 132 -1.84 4.42 5.48
C LEU A 132 -2.10 5.10 4.13
N PHE A 133 -2.61 4.36 3.14
CA PHE A 133 -2.98 4.91 1.84
C PHE A 133 -4.05 6.00 1.95
N VAL A 134 -5.16 5.75 2.63
CA VAL A 134 -6.25 6.72 2.79
C VAL A 134 -5.75 7.99 3.46
N ILE A 135 -4.94 7.87 4.51
CA ILE A 135 -4.33 9.01 5.20
C ILE A 135 -3.40 9.78 4.25
N ALA A 136 -2.49 9.09 3.56
CA ALA A 136 -1.55 9.71 2.63
C ALA A 136 -2.26 10.42 1.46
N LEU A 137 -3.31 9.80 0.92
CA LEU A 137 -4.14 10.34 -0.13
C LEU A 137 -4.88 11.59 0.33
N ALA A 138 -5.51 11.56 1.51
CA ALA A 138 -6.24 12.70 2.05
C ALA A 138 -5.32 13.92 2.24
N PHE A 139 -4.15 13.74 2.86
CA PHE A 139 -3.19 14.83 3.03
C PHE A 139 -2.61 15.33 1.70
N SER A 140 -2.34 14.43 0.74
CA SER A 140 -1.89 14.84 -0.59
C SER A 140 -2.95 15.64 -1.34
N ALA A 141 -4.21 15.21 -1.27
CA ALA A 141 -5.33 15.89 -1.89
C ALA A 141 -5.56 17.27 -1.27
N LEU A 142 -5.50 17.39 0.07
CA LEU A 142 -5.57 18.68 0.76
C LEU A 142 -4.41 19.61 0.38
N ALA A 143 -3.19 19.08 0.25
CA ALA A 143 -2.04 19.85 -0.20
C ALA A 143 -2.20 20.38 -1.64
N ARG A 144 -2.86 19.59 -2.50
CA ARG A 144 -3.03 19.89 -3.93
C ARG A 144 -4.22 20.81 -4.20
N PHE A 145 -5.37 20.50 -3.63
CA PHE A 145 -6.66 21.12 -3.95
C PHE A 145 -7.16 22.11 -2.89
N GLN A 146 -6.31 22.52 -1.95
CA GLN A 146 -6.70 23.47 -0.90
C GLN A 146 -7.55 24.61 -1.48
N VAL A 147 -8.81 24.64 -1.05
CA VAL A 147 -9.85 25.58 -1.48
C VAL A 147 -9.35 26.99 -1.18
N ARG A 148 -9.24 27.83 -2.21
CA ARG A 148 -9.00 29.25 -2.00
C ARG A 148 -10.21 29.79 -1.24
N ALA A 149 -10.00 30.35 -0.06
CA ALA A 149 -11.07 31.07 0.62
C ALA A 149 -11.58 32.14 -0.36
N PRO A 150 -12.91 32.33 -0.52
CA PRO A 150 -13.41 33.45 -1.30
C PRO A 150 -12.82 34.72 -0.71
N ASP A 151 -12.06 35.45 -1.53
CA ASP A 151 -11.50 36.73 -1.14
C ASP A 151 -12.67 37.57 -0.63
N ARG A 152 -12.63 38.00 0.64
CA ARG A 152 -13.70 38.82 1.21
C ARG A 152 -13.81 40.09 0.37
N VAL A 153 -14.87 40.18 -0.43
CA VAL A 153 -15.31 41.41 -1.10
C VAL A 153 -15.89 42.33 -0.02
N THR A 154 -15.02 42.85 0.83
CA THR A 154 -15.29 43.89 1.83
C THR A 154 -13.98 44.65 1.92
N GLU A 155 -13.76 45.69 1.12
CA GLU A 155 -13.95 47.09 1.55
C GLU A 155 -13.90 48.02 0.31
N ALA A 156 -14.95 48.06 -0.50
CA ALA A 156 -15.05 49.01 -1.62
C ALA A 156 -16.38 49.78 -1.66
N VAL A 157 -17.15 49.79 -0.55
CA VAL A 157 -18.48 50.44 -0.49
C VAL A 157 -18.62 51.38 0.70
N SER A 158 -17.53 52.02 1.13
CA SER A 158 -17.60 53.14 2.09
C SER A 158 -16.83 54.35 1.57
N GLY A 159 -17.16 54.74 0.33
CA GLY A 159 -16.93 56.10 -0.18
C GLY A 159 -18.11 57.00 0.17
#